data_AF-A0A0G1RUI3-F1
#
_entry.id   AF-A0A0G1RUI3-F1
#
_cell.length_a   1.000
_cell.length_b   1.000
_cell.length_c   1.000
_cell.angle_alpha   90.00
_cell.angle_beta   90.00
_cell.angle_gamma   90.00
#
_symmetry.space_group_name_H-M   'P 1'
#
loop_
_entity.id
_entity.type
_entity.pdbx_description
1 polymer ?
#
loop_
_entity_poly.entity_id
_entity_poly.type
_entity_poly.pdbx_seq_one_letter_code
_entity_poly.pdbx_strand_id
1 'polypeptide(L)'
;MRKPIYLVLFIVILALGALIWYKNWQSKFEAPKQGTQLIGFTIKKDTSLMAVVGDLHYYGFIKDEDAFKYALEHTKDNTPGKANALTIGNNTIDREARYKISQSMTAWQIADVLLNQGELSTCDHGCPDSNFDPELLPGGDLAPTLKEKYSGVKTYEDCTKAIGHDGGQLSSEQYAQRTGIRRCVAPDGREFTQGKEGWSDVPTP
;
A
#
# COMPACT_ATOMS: atom_id res chain seq x y z
N MET A 1 -7.15 -51.35 -36.56
CA MET A 1 -6.69 -51.17 -35.16
C MET A 1 -6.34 -49.73 -34.73
N ARG A 2 -6.50 -48.67 -35.56
CA ARG A 2 -6.07 -47.30 -35.19
C ARG A 2 -7.08 -46.46 -34.38
N LYS A 3 -8.37 -46.80 -34.39
CA LYS A 3 -9.43 -46.08 -33.65
C LYS A 3 -9.17 -45.95 -32.13
N PRO A 4 -8.72 -46.98 -31.39
CA PRO A 4 -8.42 -46.81 -29.96
C PRO A 4 -7.23 -45.87 -29.70
N ILE A 5 -6.25 -45.81 -30.62
CA ILE A 5 -5.08 -44.93 -30.46
C ILE A 5 -5.47 -43.46 -30.56
N TYR A 6 -6.36 -43.10 -31.50
CA TYR A 6 -6.85 -41.72 -31.62
C TYR A 6 -7.73 -41.30 -30.44
N LEU A 7 -8.53 -42.21 -29.90
CA LEU A 7 -9.33 -41.94 -28.69
C LEU A 7 -8.43 -41.67 -27.48
N VAL A 8 -7.40 -42.49 -27.27
CA VAL A 8 -6.43 -42.30 -26.18
C VAL A 8 -5.68 -40.98 -26.35
N LEU A 9 -5.19 -40.66 -27.55
CA LEU A 9 -4.52 -39.38 -27.84
C LEU A 9 -5.43 -38.18 -27.55
N PHE A 10 -6.71 -38.25 -27.94
CA PHE A 10 -7.66 -37.19 -27.67
C PHE A 10 -7.89 -36.97 -26.17
N ILE A 11 -8.04 -38.05 -25.39
CA ILE A 11 -8.18 -37.96 -23.92
C ILE A 11 -6.93 -37.34 -23.29
N VAL A 12 -5.73 -37.73 -23.73
CA VAL A 12 -4.47 -37.16 -23.24
C VAL A 12 -4.39 -35.66 -23.53
N ILE A 13 -4.78 -35.22 -24.72
CA ILE A 13 -4.80 -33.78 -25.08
C ILE A 13 -5.78 -33.01 -24.19
N LEU A 14 -6.99 -33.55 -23.97
CA LEU A 14 -7.97 -32.91 -23.09
C LEU A 14 -7.46 -32.83 -21.65
N ALA A 15 -6.83 -33.89 -21.14
CA ALA A 15 -6.26 -33.90 -19.79
C ALA A 15 -5.14 -32.87 -19.64
N LEU A 16 -4.23 -32.77 -20.62
CA LEU A 16 -3.16 -31.76 -20.61
C LEU A 16 -3.72 -30.34 -20.70
N GLY A 17 -4.73 -30.11 -21.55
CA GLY A 17 -5.41 -28.83 -21.66
C GLY A 17 -6.06 -28.40 -20.34
N ALA A 18 -6.76 -29.32 -19.67
CA ALA A 18 -7.36 -29.07 -18.36
C ALA A 18 -6.32 -28.78 -17.28
N LEU A 19 -5.18 -29.50 -17.26
CA LEU A 19 -4.09 -29.25 -16.32
C LEU A 19 -3.44 -27.88 -16.53
N ILE A 20 -3.18 -27.48 -17.77
CA ILE A 20 -2.61 -26.16 -18.09
C ILE A 20 -3.58 -25.07 -17.67
N TRP A 21 -4.86 -25.22 -18.00
CA TRP A 21 -5.90 -24.28 -17.60
C TRP A 21 -6.02 -24.16 -16.08
N TYR A 22 -6.05 -25.29 -15.36
CA TYR A 22 -6.11 -25.32 -13.91
C TYR A 22 -4.89 -24.64 -13.26
N LYS A 23 -3.68 -24.93 -13.77
CA LYS A 23 -2.45 -24.29 -13.27
C LYS A 23 -2.47 -22.77 -13.50
N ASN A 24 -2.93 -22.33 -14.66
CA ASN A 24 -3.06 -20.91 -14.98
C ASN A 24 -4.15 -20.22 -14.15
N TRP A 25 -5.19 -20.93 -13.75
CA TRP A 25 -6.19 -20.42 -12.82
C TRP A 25 -5.62 -20.28 -11.40
N GLN A 26 -4.92 -21.31 -10.91
CA GLN A 26 -4.32 -21.31 -9.58
C GLN A 26 -3.23 -20.25 -9.42
N SER A 27 -2.46 -19.96 -10.47
CA SER A 27 -1.39 -18.95 -10.41
C SER A 27 -1.89 -17.53 -10.09
N LYS A 28 -3.19 -17.25 -10.32
CA LYS A 28 -3.84 -15.98 -9.96
C LYS A 28 -3.96 -15.77 -8.45
N PHE A 29 -4.03 -16.86 -7.68
CA PHE A 29 -4.17 -16.83 -6.22
C PHE A 29 -2.81 -16.81 -5.51
N GLU A 30 -1.72 -17.11 -6.22
CA GLU A 30 -0.38 -17.10 -5.65
C GLU A 30 0.07 -15.69 -5.28
N ALA A 31 1.00 -15.60 -4.32
CA ALA A 31 1.63 -14.36 -3.92
C ALA A 31 2.31 -13.65 -5.12
N PRO A 32 2.14 -12.33 -5.29
CA PRO A 32 2.82 -11.54 -6.32
C PRO A 32 4.35 -11.50 -6.17
N LYS A 33 4.85 -11.37 -4.93
CA LYS A 33 6.29 -11.28 -4.62
C LYS A 33 6.65 -12.30 -3.52
N GLN A 34 7.93 -12.42 -3.21
CA GLN A 34 8.44 -13.28 -2.14
C GLN A 34 9.29 -12.44 -1.18
N GLY A 35 9.28 -12.80 0.11
CA GLY A 35 10.15 -12.18 1.11
C GLY A 35 9.89 -10.69 1.37
N THR A 36 8.67 -10.20 1.15
CA THR A 36 8.31 -8.79 1.39
C THR A 36 7.81 -8.57 2.82
N GLN A 37 8.00 -7.37 3.34
CA GLN A 37 7.58 -7.00 4.70
C GLN A 37 6.05 -6.93 4.84
N LEU A 38 5.58 -6.88 6.10
CA LEU A 38 4.20 -6.54 6.40
C LEU A 38 4.00 -5.02 6.25
N ILE A 39 2.89 -4.65 5.63
CA ILE A 39 2.43 -3.27 5.43
C ILE A 39 1.07 -3.13 6.11
N GLY A 40 0.87 -2.00 6.79
CA GLY A 40 -0.44 -1.64 7.32
C GLY A 40 -1.35 -1.19 6.19
N PHE A 41 -2.50 -1.82 6.03
CA PHE A 41 -3.54 -1.41 5.10
C PHE A 41 -4.79 -1.00 5.87
N THR A 42 -5.25 0.23 5.68
CA THR A 42 -6.38 0.80 6.42
C THR A 42 -7.58 0.98 5.48
N ILE A 43 -8.71 0.40 5.87
CA ILE A 43 -9.98 0.59 5.15
C ILE A 43 -10.75 1.71 5.84
N LYS A 44 -10.91 2.85 5.16
CA LYS A 44 -11.62 4.02 5.69
C LYS A 44 -13.14 3.79 5.71
N LYS A 45 -13.86 4.64 6.46
CA LYS A 45 -15.31 4.55 6.66
C LYS A 45 -16.14 4.52 5.38
N ASP A 46 -15.71 5.27 4.36
CA ASP A 46 -16.45 5.41 3.11
C ASP A 46 -15.84 4.60 1.95
N THR A 47 -14.84 3.76 2.23
CA THR A 47 -14.22 2.91 1.22
C THR A 47 -15.21 1.84 0.74
N SER A 48 -15.28 1.61 -0.57
CA SER A 48 -16.07 0.53 -1.17
C SER A 48 -15.25 -0.75 -1.32
N LEU A 49 -15.92 -1.90 -1.43
CA LEU A 49 -15.24 -3.17 -1.72
C LEU A 49 -14.43 -3.11 -3.02
N MET A 50 -14.97 -2.45 -4.05
CA MET A 50 -14.27 -2.24 -5.31
C MET A 50 -12.99 -1.42 -5.13
N ALA A 51 -13.01 -0.38 -4.29
CA ALA A 51 -11.82 0.40 -3.98
C ALA A 51 -10.77 -0.42 -3.23
N VAL A 52 -11.18 -1.25 -2.25
CA VAL A 52 -10.27 -2.17 -1.56
C VAL A 52 -9.59 -3.13 -2.53
N VAL A 53 -10.37 -3.79 -3.39
CA VAL A 53 -9.84 -4.75 -4.37
C VAL A 53 -8.93 -4.04 -5.39
N GLY A 54 -9.35 -2.87 -5.87
CA GLY A 54 -8.59 -2.05 -6.81
C GLY A 54 -7.26 -1.57 -6.22
N ASP A 55 -7.25 -1.08 -4.98
CA ASP A 55 -6.03 -0.66 -4.28
C ASP A 55 -5.06 -1.83 -4.13
N LEU A 56 -5.55 -2.98 -3.65
CA LEU A 56 -4.70 -4.17 -3.48
C LEU A 56 -4.13 -4.67 -4.81
N HIS A 57 -4.86 -4.53 -5.91
CA HIS A 57 -4.37 -4.88 -7.24
C HIS A 57 -3.36 -3.84 -7.75
N TYR A 58 -3.67 -2.55 -7.64
CA TYR A 58 -2.85 -1.44 -8.07
C TYR A 58 -1.48 -1.41 -7.37
N TYR A 59 -1.45 -1.68 -6.06
CA TYR A 59 -0.23 -1.78 -5.27
C TYR A 59 0.37 -3.19 -5.26
N GLY A 60 -0.14 -4.11 -6.08
CA GLY A 60 0.49 -5.41 -6.32
C GLY A 60 0.48 -6.37 -5.13
N PHE A 61 -0.52 -6.30 -4.25
CA PHE A 61 -0.79 -7.31 -3.22
C PHE A 61 -1.56 -8.51 -3.76
N ILE A 62 -2.34 -8.33 -4.83
CA ILE A 62 -3.04 -9.39 -5.54
C ILE A 62 -2.72 -9.33 -7.03
N LYS A 63 -2.81 -10.47 -7.72
CA LYS A 63 -2.54 -10.56 -9.18
C LYS A 63 -3.77 -10.36 -10.04
N ASP A 64 -4.96 -10.64 -9.51
CA ASP A 64 -6.21 -10.67 -10.26
C ASP A 64 -7.37 -10.36 -9.31
N GLU A 65 -8.18 -9.35 -9.68
CA GLU A 65 -9.26 -8.84 -8.85
C GLU A 65 -10.39 -9.86 -8.66
N ASP A 66 -10.72 -10.62 -9.69
CA ASP A 66 -11.84 -11.57 -9.64
C ASP A 66 -11.45 -12.84 -8.88
N ALA A 67 -10.21 -13.31 -9.04
CA ALA A 67 -9.66 -14.36 -8.20
C ALA A 67 -9.65 -13.93 -6.73
N PHE A 68 -9.30 -12.68 -6.43
CA PHE A 68 -9.32 -12.21 -5.04
C PHE A 68 -10.73 -12.07 -4.47
N LYS A 69 -11.70 -11.56 -5.23
CA LYS A 69 -13.13 -11.58 -4.83
C LYS A 69 -13.60 -13.01 -4.56
N TYR A 70 -13.23 -13.96 -5.41
CA TYR A 70 -13.52 -15.38 -5.19
C TYR A 70 -12.91 -15.88 -3.88
N ALA A 71 -11.66 -15.50 -3.59
CA ALA A 71 -11.01 -15.85 -2.33
C ALA A 71 -11.74 -15.24 -1.11
N LEU A 72 -12.18 -13.99 -1.21
CA LEU A 72 -12.96 -13.31 -0.17
C LEU A 72 -14.32 -13.96 0.08
N GLU A 73 -15.01 -14.47 -0.95
CA GLU A 73 -16.29 -15.16 -0.82
C GLU A 73 -16.17 -16.56 -0.20
N HIS A 74 -15.04 -17.23 -0.41
CA HIS A 74 -14.85 -18.65 -0.07
C HIS A 74 -13.90 -18.89 1.11
N THR A 75 -13.23 -17.84 1.59
CA THR A 75 -12.51 -17.90 2.87
C THR A 75 -13.52 -17.84 4.01
N LYS A 76 -13.26 -18.57 5.09
CA LYS A 76 -14.17 -18.59 6.23
C LYS A 76 -14.08 -17.29 7.02
N ASP A 77 -15.19 -16.57 7.10
CA ASP A 77 -15.38 -15.48 8.04
C ASP A 77 -15.75 -16.04 9.44
N ASN A 78 -14.91 -15.76 10.42
CA ASN A 78 -15.11 -16.15 11.83
C ASN A 78 -15.51 -14.95 12.70
N THR A 79 -15.56 -13.75 12.13
CA THR A 79 -15.83 -12.49 12.83
C THR A 79 -16.83 -11.68 12.03
N PRO A 80 -18.14 -12.00 12.14
CA PRO A 80 -19.18 -11.23 11.48
C PRO A 80 -19.04 -9.75 11.81
N GLY A 81 -18.85 -8.96 10.76
CA GLY A 81 -18.50 -7.56 10.82
C GLY A 81 -19.63 -6.68 11.35
N LYS A 82 -19.27 -5.45 11.68
CA LYS A 82 -20.20 -4.47 12.26
C LYS A 82 -21.22 -3.97 11.21
N ALA A 83 -22.22 -3.20 11.66
CA ALA A 83 -23.30 -2.70 10.81
C ALA A 83 -22.84 -1.89 9.56
N ASN A 84 -21.61 -1.38 9.55
CA ASN A 84 -20.99 -0.64 8.45
C ASN A 84 -19.91 -1.43 7.69
N ALA A 85 -19.76 -2.73 7.95
CA ALA A 85 -18.81 -3.58 7.25
C ALA A 85 -19.10 -3.65 5.75
N LEU A 86 -18.05 -3.91 4.97
CA LEU A 86 -18.18 -4.32 3.58
C LEU A 86 -18.70 -5.75 3.53
N THR A 87 -19.63 -6.04 2.62
CA THR A 87 -20.20 -7.38 2.45
C THR A 87 -19.75 -7.99 1.13
N ILE A 88 -19.41 -9.27 1.15
CA ILE A 88 -19.13 -10.06 -0.05
C ILE A 88 -19.64 -11.50 0.14
N GLY A 89 -20.68 -11.88 -0.62
CA GLY A 89 -21.42 -13.10 -0.34
C GLY A 89 -22.01 -13.09 1.09
N ASN A 90 -21.63 -14.09 1.90
CA ASN A 90 -22.00 -14.20 3.31
C ASN A 90 -20.93 -13.65 4.26
N ASN A 91 -19.83 -13.13 3.73
CA ASN A 91 -18.67 -12.69 4.49
C ASN A 91 -18.64 -11.16 4.62
N THR A 92 -17.88 -10.70 5.60
CA THR A 92 -17.78 -9.29 5.97
C THR A 92 -16.35 -8.86 6.22
N ILE A 93 -16.04 -7.61 5.83
CA ILE A 93 -14.74 -6.97 6.07
C ILE A 93 -15.02 -5.68 6.82
N ASP A 94 -14.40 -5.52 7.99
CA ASP A 94 -14.60 -4.32 8.80
C ASP A 94 -14.02 -3.07 8.11
N ARG A 95 -14.80 -2.00 8.14
CA ARG A 95 -14.33 -0.63 7.84
C ARG A 95 -13.80 0.01 9.11
N GLU A 96 -13.05 1.09 8.94
CA GLU A 96 -12.37 1.79 10.06
C GLU A 96 -11.47 0.82 10.82
N ALA A 97 -10.80 -0.05 10.05
CA ALA A 97 -9.95 -1.10 10.55
C ALA A 97 -8.64 -1.11 9.78
N ARG A 98 -7.58 -1.47 10.48
CA ARG A 98 -6.23 -1.65 9.96
C ARG A 98 -5.88 -3.13 9.93
N TYR A 99 -5.26 -3.53 8.85
CA TYR A 99 -4.88 -4.90 8.53
C TYR A 99 -3.37 -4.95 8.28
N LYS A 100 -2.72 -6.07 8.62
CA LYS A 100 -1.30 -6.29 8.33
C LYS A 100 -1.19 -7.31 7.21
N ILE A 101 -0.82 -6.85 6.03
CA ILE A 101 -0.75 -7.68 4.81
C ILE A 101 0.64 -7.59 4.18
N SER A 102 0.98 -8.53 3.31
CA SER A 102 2.27 -8.54 2.60
C SER A 102 2.08 -9.01 1.17
N GLN A 103 2.87 -8.50 0.22
CA GLN A 103 2.90 -9.00 -1.16
C GLN A 103 3.43 -10.45 -1.26
N SER A 104 3.94 -11.01 -0.16
CA SER A 104 4.33 -12.42 -0.03
C SER A 104 3.18 -13.33 0.40
N MET A 105 2.01 -12.77 0.71
CA MET A 105 0.79 -13.51 0.98
C MET A 105 0.06 -13.86 -0.32
N THR A 106 -0.52 -15.06 -0.34
CA THR A 106 -1.49 -15.47 -1.37
C THR A 106 -2.80 -14.68 -1.24
N ALA A 107 -3.60 -14.67 -2.29
CA ALA A 107 -4.95 -14.11 -2.28
C ALA A 107 -5.81 -14.67 -1.13
N TRP A 108 -5.67 -15.97 -0.84
CA TRP A 108 -6.35 -16.64 0.27
C TRP A 108 -5.90 -16.15 1.64
N GLN A 109 -4.60 -15.92 1.84
CA GLN A 109 -4.07 -15.39 3.09
C GLN A 109 -4.48 -13.93 3.31
N ILE A 110 -4.46 -13.11 2.26
CA ILE A 110 -4.95 -11.73 2.34
C ILE A 110 -6.44 -11.72 2.65
N ALA A 111 -7.23 -12.59 2.01
CA ALA A 111 -8.66 -12.73 2.31
C ALA A 111 -8.89 -13.11 3.78
N ASP A 112 -8.14 -14.08 4.31
CA ASP A 112 -8.21 -14.45 5.72
C ASP A 112 -7.90 -13.28 6.66
N VAL A 113 -6.87 -12.50 6.36
CA VAL A 113 -6.53 -11.31 7.14
C VAL A 113 -7.66 -10.28 7.11
N LEU A 114 -8.21 -9.96 5.92
CA LEU A 114 -9.27 -8.96 5.80
C LEU A 114 -10.57 -9.38 6.49
N LEU A 115 -10.89 -10.67 6.47
CA LEU A 115 -12.12 -11.18 7.08
C LEU A 115 -11.99 -11.34 8.59
N ASN A 116 -10.80 -11.66 9.11
CA ASN A 116 -10.66 -12.17 10.49
C ASN A 116 -9.74 -11.34 11.40
N GLN A 117 -8.97 -10.37 10.87
CA GLN A 117 -7.85 -9.77 11.61
C GLN A 117 -7.84 -8.22 11.58
N GLY A 118 -9.01 -7.61 11.42
CA GLY A 118 -9.16 -6.15 11.48
C GLY A 118 -8.91 -5.60 12.89
N GLU A 119 -7.92 -4.72 13.03
CA GLU A 119 -7.68 -3.95 14.25
C GLU A 119 -8.41 -2.60 14.13
N LEU A 120 -9.28 -2.25 15.10
CA LEU A 120 -10.01 -0.97 15.06
C LEU A 120 -9.04 0.21 14.93
N SER A 121 -9.27 1.05 13.93
CA SER A 121 -8.48 2.23 13.62
C SER A 121 -9.42 3.41 13.43
N THR A 122 -9.75 4.10 14.52
CA THR A 122 -10.56 5.32 14.46
C THR A 122 -9.69 6.49 14.04
N CYS A 123 -10.10 7.21 13.00
CA CYS A 123 -9.38 8.40 12.51
C CYS A 123 -9.82 9.68 13.25
N ASP A 124 -10.01 9.61 14.56
CA ASP A 124 -10.60 10.72 15.34
C ASP A 124 -9.71 11.99 15.35
N HIS A 125 -8.44 11.85 14.93
CA HIS A 125 -7.47 12.94 14.83
C HIS A 125 -6.91 13.13 13.40
N GLY A 126 -7.65 12.67 12.38
CA GLY A 126 -7.27 12.72 10.97
C GLY A 126 -6.75 11.38 10.47
N CYS A 127 -7.28 10.89 9.35
CA CYS A 127 -6.69 9.73 8.68
C CYS A 127 -5.45 10.17 7.89
N PRO A 128 -4.39 9.34 7.79
CA PRO A 128 -3.38 9.54 6.77
C PRO A 128 -4.03 9.56 5.37
N ASP A 129 -3.46 10.36 4.47
CA ASP A 129 -3.95 10.48 3.09
C ASP A 129 -3.87 9.12 2.38
N SER A 130 -2.77 8.39 2.60
CA SER A 130 -2.56 7.02 2.11
C SER A 130 -3.33 5.99 2.94
N ASN A 131 -3.86 4.96 2.25
CA ASN A 131 -4.42 3.76 2.89
C ASN A 131 -3.33 2.78 3.34
N PHE A 132 -2.08 2.94 2.86
CA PHE A 132 -0.94 2.10 3.18
C PHE A 132 0.07 2.83 4.06
N ASP A 133 0.58 2.11 5.06
CA ASP A 133 1.61 2.61 5.97
C ASP A 133 2.68 1.51 6.19
N PRO A 134 3.92 1.72 5.73
CA PRO A 134 4.41 2.92 5.01
C PRO A 134 3.75 3.11 3.64
N GLU A 135 3.83 4.34 3.11
CA GLU A 135 3.32 4.68 1.78
C GLU A 135 4.01 3.86 0.68
N LEU A 136 3.24 3.52 -0.36
CA LEU A 136 3.67 2.68 -1.47
C LEU A 136 3.57 3.42 -2.81
N LEU A 137 4.49 3.08 -3.70
CA LEU A 137 4.41 3.40 -5.12
C LEU A 137 3.54 2.37 -5.85
N PRO A 138 2.99 2.70 -7.04
CA PRO A 138 2.28 1.72 -7.87
C PRO A 138 3.13 0.46 -8.09
N GLY A 139 2.53 -0.73 -7.95
CA GLY A 139 3.27 -2.01 -7.93
C GLY A 139 3.84 -2.42 -6.56
N GLY A 140 3.68 -1.58 -5.54
CA GLY A 140 3.90 -1.92 -4.13
C GLY A 140 5.32 -1.78 -3.61
N ASP A 141 6.18 -1.06 -4.34
CA ASP A 141 7.49 -0.69 -3.81
C ASP A 141 7.33 0.43 -2.79
N LEU A 142 8.20 0.47 -1.78
CA LEU A 142 8.14 1.50 -0.74
C LEU A 142 8.35 2.88 -1.38
N ALA A 143 7.47 3.83 -1.05
CA ALA A 143 7.72 5.22 -1.38
C ALA A 143 8.98 5.70 -0.66
N PRO A 144 9.82 6.54 -1.31
CA PRO A 144 10.99 7.10 -0.66
C PRO A 144 10.57 7.93 0.54
N THR A 145 11.28 7.76 1.65
CA THR A 145 11.08 8.60 2.84
C THR A 145 11.36 10.07 2.51
N LEU A 146 10.81 11.01 3.29
CA LEU A 146 11.14 12.44 3.13
C LEU A 146 12.66 12.67 3.15
N LYS A 147 13.38 11.98 4.03
CA LYS A 147 14.84 12.06 4.13
C LYS A 147 15.55 11.63 2.83
N GLU A 148 15.07 10.57 2.18
CA GLU A 148 15.62 10.11 0.90
C GLU A 148 15.27 11.06 -0.24
N LYS A 149 13.99 11.49 -0.32
CA LYS A 149 13.49 12.43 -1.33
C LYS A 149 14.25 13.75 -1.30
N TYR A 150 14.55 14.25 -0.10
CA TYR A 150 15.24 15.52 0.10
C TYR A 150 16.75 15.38 0.33
N SER A 151 17.35 14.19 0.16
CA SER A 151 18.78 13.95 0.35
C SER A 151 19.70 14.88 -0.49
N GLY A 152 19.20 15.36 -1.63
CA GLY A 152 19.88 16.33 -2.49
C GLY A 152 19.88 17.79 -1.98
N VAL A 153 19.06 18.12 -0.98
CA VAL A 153 19.00 19.46 -0.39
C VAL A 153 20.19 19.64 0.54
N LYS A 154 21.11 20.54 0.16
CA LYS A 154 22.37 20.78 0.88
C LYS A 154 22.53 22.23 1.36
N THR A 155 21.83 23.17 0.73
CA THR A 155 21.94 24.60 1.00
C THR A 155 20.58 25.23 1.32
N TYR A 156 20.61 26.45 1.86
CA TYR A 156 19.41 27.27 2.05
C TYR A 156 18.66 27.48 0.73
N GLU A 157 19.39 27.76 -0.36
CA GLU A 157 18.82 27.98 -1.69
C GLU A 157 18.13 26.71 -2.22
N ASP A 158 18.73 25.54 -2.03
CA ASP A 158 18.11 24.26 -2.38
C ASP A 158 16.83 24.04 -1.57
N CYS A 159 16.88 24.33 -0.27
CA CYS A 159 15.73 24.18 0.62
C CYS A 159 14.58 25.09 0.18
N THR A 160 14.85 26.36 -0.15
CA THR A 160 13.79 27.29 -0.58
C THR A 160 13.09 26.85 -1.86
N LYS A 161 13.80 26.18 -2.77
CA LYS A 161 13.24 25.60 -4.00
C LYS A 161 12.49 24.29 -3.75
N ALA A 162 12.85 23.60 -2.68
CA ALA A 162 12.29 22.30 -2.30
C ALA A 162 10.97 22.42 -1.51
N ILE A 163 10.64 23.61 -0.98
CA ILE A 163 9.35 23.90 -0.34
C ILE A 163 8.23 23.74 -1.35
N GLY A 164 7.18 23.02 -0.95
CA GLY A 164 6.05 22.75 -1.84
C GLY A 164 4.98 21.89 -1.17
N HIS A 165 4.46 20.93 -1.92
CA HIS A 165 3.36 20.06 -1.48
C HIS A 165 3.68 19.30 -0.18
N ASP A 166 4.93 18.86 -0.01
CA ASP A 166 5.34 18.07 1.16
C ASP A 166 5.66 18.95 2.38
N GLY A 167 5.42 20.27 2.28
CA GLY A 167 5.61 21.24 3.35
C GLY A 167 6.95 21.98 3.28
N GLY A 168 7.53 22.23 4.46
CA GLY A 168 8.68 23.09 4.65
C GLY A 168 8.30 24.54 4.98
N GLN A 169 9.22 25.28 5.60
CA GLN A 169 8.95 26.60 6.13
C GLN A 169 10.13 27.55 5.94
N LEU A 170 9.84 28.80 5.58
CA LEU A 170 10.80 29.90 5.62
C LEU A 170 10.62 30.72 6.90
N SER A 171 11.72 31.20 7.45
CA SER A 171 11.70 32.26 8.45
C SER A 171 10.99 33.50 7.91
N SER A 172 10.19 34.16 8.73
CA SER A 172 9.48 35.37 8.32
C SER A 172 10.43 36.52 7.97
N GLU A 173 9.99 37.44 7.11
CA GLU A 173 10.75 38.64 6.78
C GLU A 173 11.04 39.48 8.03
N GLN A 174 10.09 39.57 8.96
CA GLN A 174 10.26 40.29 10.23
C GLN A 174 11.37 39.67 11.10
N TYR A 175 11.47 38.33 11.13
CA TYR A 175 12.56 37.65 11.83
C TYR A 175 13.91 37.97 11.17
N ALA A 176 13.96 37.94 9.83
CA ALA A 176 15.16 38.26 9.07
C ALA A 176 15.60 39.72 9.28
N GLN A 177 14.67 40.67 9.34
CA GLN A 177 14.98 42.08 9.63
C GLN A 177 15.55 42.29 11.04
N ARG A 178 15.06 41.54 12.03
CA ARG A 178 15.51 41.66 13.43
C ARG A 178 16.86 40.99 13.69
N THR A 179 17.12 39.85 13.07
CA THR A 179 18.28 39.00 13.38
C THR A 179 19.36 39.04 12.31
N GLY A 180 19.04 39.49 11.09
CA GLY A 180 19.89 39.35 9.92
C GLY A 180 19.97 37.91 9.38
N ILE A 181 19.18 36.98 9.92
CA ILE A 181 19.25 35.54 9.61
C ILE A 181 18.02 35.12 8.82
N ARG A 182 18.23 34.46 7.68
CA ARG A 182 17.19 33.73 6.95
C ARG A 182 17.36 32.23 7.15
N ARG A 183 16.27 31.54 7.48
CA ARG A 183 16.22 30.09 7.71
C ARG A 183 15.20 29.43 6.80
N CYS A 184 15.53 28.22 6.40
CA CYS A 184 14.64 27.33 5.68
C CYS A 184 14.63 25.98 6.39
N VAL A 185 13.45 25.51 6.78
CA VAL A 185 13.24 24.16 7.31
C VAL A 185 12.70 23.33 6.16
N ALA A 186 13.46 22.33 5.73
CA ALA A 186 13.05 21.41 4.68
C ALA A 186 11.94 20.46 5.21
N PRO A 187 11.15 19.84 4.32
CA PRO A 187 10.10 18.89 4.71
C PRO A 187 10.58 17.73 5.58
N ASP A 188 11.84 17.34 5.46
CA ASP A 188 12.46 16.30 6.27
C ASP A 188 13.00 16.79 7.63
N GLY A 189 12.69 18.03 8.02
CA GLY A 189 13.00 18.62 9.32
C GLY A 189 14.38 19.27 9.43
N ARG A 190 15.23 19.16 8.40
CA ARG A 190 16.57 19.79 8.41
C ARG A 190 16.47 21.30 8.26
N GLU A 191 17.21 22.04 9.09
CA GLU A 191 17.24 23.50 9.05
C GLU A 191 18.51 24.01 8.34
N PHE A 192 18.33 24.91 7.38
CA PHE A 192 19.38 25.56 6.61
C PHE A 192 19.38 27.06 6.89
N THR A 193 20.55 27.65 7.09
CA THR A 193 20.72 29.09 7.27
C THR A 193 21.38 29.70 6.04
N GLN A 194 20.83 30.80 5.53
CA GLN A 194 21.40 31.49 4.37
C GLN A 194 22.86 31.90 4.61
N GLY A 195 23.73 31.60 3.64
CA GLY A 195 25.16 31.89 3.71
C GLY A 195 25.98 30.97 4.61
N LYS A 196 25.38 29.92 5.20
CA LYS A 196 26.09 28.84 5.90
C LYS A 196 26.05 27.56 5.08
N GLU A 197 27.13 26.81 5.08
CA GLU A 197 27.17 25.48 4.49
C GLU A 197 26.53 24.45 5.42
N GLY A 198 25.80 23.50 4.82
CA GLY A 198 25.18 22.40 5.54
C GLY A 198 23.92 22.79 6.31
N TRP A 199 23.50 21.88 7.19
CA TRP A 199 22.25 21.96 7.95
C TRP A 199 22.51 21.72 9.45
N SER A 200 21.58 22.18 10.29
CA SER A 200 21.65 22.02 11.76
C SER A 200 20.62 21.01 12.26
N ASP A 201 21.05 20.05 13.09
CA ASP A 201 20.19 19.13 13.85
C ASP A 201 19.48 19.81 15.03
N VAL A 202 20.02 20.95 15.50
CA VAL A 202 19.50 21.66 16.67
C VAL A 202 18.60 22.80 16.19
N PRO A 203 17.30 22.82 16.54
CA PRO A 203 16.46 23.99 16.37
C PRO A 203 17.09 25.12 17.17
N THR A 204 17.56 26.17 16.50
CA THR A 204 18.12 27.30 17.26
C THR A 204 16.96 28.09 17.87
N PRO A 205 17.02 28.41 19.18
CA PRO A 205 15.92 29.03 19.93
C PRO A 205 15.43 30.36 19.33
#